data_AF-A0A9D6I782-F1
#
_entry.id   AF-A0A9D6I782-F1
#
_cell.length_a   1.000
_cell.length_b   1.000
_cell.length_c   1.000
_cell.angle_alpha   90.00
_cell.angle_beta   90.00
_cell.angle_gamma   90.00
#
_symmetry.space_group_name_H-M   'P 1'
#
loop_
_entity.id
_entity.type
_entity.pdbx_description
1 polymer ?
#
loop_
_entity_poly.entity_id
_entity_poly.type
_entity_poly.pdbx_seq_one_letter_code
_entity_poly.pdbx_strand_id
1 'polypeptide(L)'
;MALLTARLGSILGSVRLGLVAGLIVAANLELFLFARYVKPDLLFVFLILVAFAGFILAYRGAGRVALLWGYAALGLTVVAKDILGAVGPVAAIGLFFLLTRERQVSAQWAPWIGVGLFVVIAVPWYLAVEFQNRGFLWYTVVDNHVLNFTRQRVFPDEDVPLSAQEFLGVTAIGFFPWSLMLPWALARAFRRPWVTVEARIWLLLGLWSVLVLAFFTLSPFKLPHYALPAFPAMALVVAKLWEDVLERAPGAPSGRTLLILPMIVLAGLAAISFVAWRGEARLPSGTLSLADVYTRNLDARGQSAPFPSYTQLQPLLGTLTLVFGAGALGLAAAVWRRLPRFGLGVLLAVMLAFLPVTVEGLTLFSKSRSVKVMAEALLARARAGDVIVHEGPLENSGALLLYLERPVKVVDGAQSTLAFGATFPEGREVFWDRERLRQRWGGRERFFLVSVVKPEKSVVRELDRAGVHLLLQSGGRWLYSNRP
;
A
#
# COMPACT_ATOMS: atom_id res chain seq x y z
N MET A 1 12.72 -8.81 0.30
CA MET A 1 12.83 -7.50 0.99
C MET A 1 13.45 -7.61 2.38
N ALA A 2 12.81 -8.25 3.38
CA ALA A 2 13.35 -8.34 4.76
C ALA A 2 14.78 -8.88 4.85
N LEU A 3 15.12 -9.94 4.11
CA LEU A 3 16.48 -10.49 4.06
C LEU A 3 17.50 -9.52 3.49
N LEU A 4 17.13 -8.75 2.46
CA LEU A 4 18.01 -7.73 1.88
C LEU A 4 18.23 -6.58 2.86
N THR A 5 17.17 -6.12 3.54
CA THR A 5 17.29 -5.14 4.63
C THR A 5 18.20 -5.67 5.74
N ALA A 6 18.06 -6.94 6.12
CA ALA A 6 18.91 -7.55 7.14
C ALA A 6 20.38 -7.60 6.71
N ARG A 7 20.63 -8.06 5.48
CA ARG A 7 21.98 -8.13 4.92
C ARG A 7 22.62 -6.75 4.84
N LEU A 8 21.88 -5.74 4.38
CA LEU A 8 22.36 -4.37 4.31
C LEU A 8 22.68 -3.84 5.71
N GLY A 9 21.80 -4.05 6.68
CA GLY A 9 22.06 -3.66 8.08
C GLY A 9 23.31 -4.34 8.66
N SER A 10 23.53 -5.63 8.38
CA SER A 10 24.74 -6.33 8.81
C SER A 10 26.02 -5.79 8.17
N ILE A 11 25.95 -5.33 6.92
CA ILE A 11 27.09 -4.70 6.23
C ILE A 11 27.37 -3.30 6.80
N LEU A 12 26.34 -2.58 7.24
CA LEU A 12 26.46 -1.20 7.73
C LEU A 12 26.87 -1.08 9.20
N GLY A 13 26.65 -2.12 10.00
CA GLY A 13 26.99 -2.13 11.42
C GLY A 13 27.32 -3.54 11.88
N SER A 14 26.37 -4.18 12.58
CA SER A 14 26.53 -5.54 13.12
C SER A 14 25.47 -6.51 12.60
N VAL A 15 25.74 -7.82 12.76
CA VAL A 15 24.76 -8.88 12.51
C VAL A 15 23.46 -8.61 13.28
N ARG A 16 23.55 -8.14 14.52
CA ARG A 16 22.39 -7.78 15.35
C ARG A 16 21.57 -6.65 14.74
N LEU A 17 22.20 -5.58 14.25
CA LEU A 17 21.48 -4.50 13.55
C LEU A 17 20.73 -5.04 12.35
N GLY A 18 21.40 -5.85 11.53
CA GLY A 18 20.79 -6.50 10.38
C GLY A 18 19.57 -7.34 10.76
N LEU A 19 19.72 -8.25 11.73
CA LEU A 19 18.61 -9.09 12.20
C LEU A 19 17.44 -8.24 12.69
N VAL A 20 17.68 -7.19 13.49
CA VAL A 20 16.62 -6.30 13.97
C VAL A 20 15.95 -5.57 12.80
N ALA A 21 16.70 -5.00 11.86
CA ALA A 21 16.12 -4.30 10.71
C ALA A 21 15.27 -5.23 9.82
N GLY A 22 15.75 -6.45 9.57
CA GLY A 22 15.01 -7.47 8.83
C GLY A 22 13.73 -7.89 9.54
N LEU A 23 13.78 -8.10 10.86
CA LEU A 23 12.61 -8.44 11.67
C LEU A 23 11.60 -7.30 11.74
N ILE A 24 12.06 -6.04 11.83
CA ILE A 24 11.19 -4.87 11.74
C ILE A 24 10.40 -4.90 10.42
N VAL A 25 11.08 -5.14 9.28
CA VAL A 25 10.43 -5.23 7.97
C VAL A 25 9.49 -6.43 7.86
N ALA A 26 9.90 -7.60 8.37
CA ALA A 26 9.12 -8.84 8.28
C ALA A 26 7.86 -8.82 9.16
N ALA A 27 7.95 -8.20 10.34
CA ALA A 27 6.87 -8.09 11.30
C ALA A 27 6.11 -6.75 11.24
N ASN A 28 6.38 -5.94 10.21
CA ASN A 28 5.68 -4.69 9.99
C ASN A 28 4.24 -4.93 9.50
N LEU A 29 3.26 -4.26 10.13
CA LEU A 29 1.84 -4.43 9.83
C LEU A 29 1.52 -4.23 8.34
N GLU A 30 1.86 -3.07 7.79
CA GLU A 30 1.43 -2.70 6.45
C GLU A 30 2.13 -3.53 5.38
N LEU A 31 3.44 -3.74 5.50
CA LEU A 31 4.17 -4.63 4.59
C LEU A 31 3.66 -6.06 4.64
N PHE A 32 3.27 -6.54 5.82
CA PHE A 32 2.71 -7.88 5.98
C PHE A 32 1.32 -8.03 5.35
N LEU A 33 0.47 -7.00 5.43
CA LEU A 33 -0.83 -6.98 4.75
C LEU A 33 -0.65 -6.89 3.23
N PHE A 34 0.22 -5.99 2.76
CA PHE A 34 0.50 -5.84 1.32
C PHE A 34 1.17 -7.06 0.70
N ALA A 35 1.86 -7.89 1.49
CA ALA A 35 2.38 -9.18 1.03
C ALA A 35 1.28 -10.21 0.72
N ARG A 36 0.04 -9.93 1.13
CA ARG A 36 -1.15 -10.76 0.89
C ARG A 36 -2.11 -10.15 -0.11
N TYR A 37 -1.82 -8.94 -0.58
CA TYR A 37 -2.53 -8.34 -1.71
C TYR A 37 -1.82 -8.69 -3.01
N VAL A 38 -2.60 -9.02 -4.04
CA VAL A 38 -2.09 -9.17 -5.41
C VAL A 38 -1.93 -7.79 -6.01
N LYS A 39 -0.86 -7.09 -5.62
CA LYS A 39 -0.49 -5.76 -6.11
C LYS A 39 1.03 -5.66 -6.34
N PRO A 40 1.49 -4.83 -7.29
CA PRO A 40 2.92 -4.66 -7.56
C PRO A 40 3.66 -3.86 -6.49
N ASP A 41 2.97 -3.29 -5.48
CA ASP A 41 3.56 -2.40 -4.49
C ASP A 41 4.80 -2.96 -3.78
N LEU A 42 4.77 -4.22 -3.33
CA LEU A 42 5.94 -4.79 -2.64
C LEU A 42 7.10 -5.10 -3.59
N LEU A 43 6.82 -5.47 -4.84
CA LEU A 43 7.86 -5.62 -5.85
C LEU A 43 8.51 -4.27 -6.13
N PHE A 44 7.71 -3.22 -6.26
CA PHE A 44 8.16 -1.84 -6.43
C PHE A 44 9.06 -1.38 -5.26
N VAL A 45 8.62 -1.55 -4.02
CA VAL A 45 9.43 -1.22 -2.82
C VAL A 45 10.72 -2.04 -2.76
N PHE A 46 10.67 -3.32 -3.12
CA PHE A 46 11.85 -4.18 -3.15
C PHE A 46 12.87 -3.68 -4.18
N LEU A 47 12.44 -3.31 -5.39
CA LEU A 47 13.32 -2.79 -6.43
C LEU A 47 13.93 -1.44 -6.03
N ILE A 48 13.17 -0.56 -5.37
CA ILE A 48 13.71 0.68 -4.75
C ILE A 48 14.80 0.34 -3.72
N LEU A 49 14.57 -0.67 -2.87
CA LEU A 49 15.58 -1.13 -1.91
C LEU A 49 16.83 -1.67 -2.60
N VAL A 50 16.69 -2.42 -3.70
CA VAL A 50 17.83 -2.89 -4.51
C VAL A 50 18.58 -1.70 -5.12
N ALA A 51 17.88 -0.68 -5.61
CA ALA A 51 18.48 0.54 -6.13
C ALA A 51 19.36 1.24 -5.08
N PHE A 52 18.81 1.48 -3.89
CA PHE A 52 19.57 2.07 -2.78
C PHE A 52 20.69 1.14 -2.29
N ALA A 53 20.47 -0.17 -2.21
CA ALA A 53 21.50 -1.13 -1.80
C ALA A 53 22.67 -1.14 -2.79
N GLY A 54 22.40 -1.12 -4.11
CA GLY A 54 23.41 -1.03 -5.15
C GLY A 54 24.28 0.23 -5.02
N PHE A 55 23.63 1.38 -4.81
CA PHE A 55 24.34 2.64 -4.54
C PHE A 55 25.17 2.57 -3.25
N ILE A 56 24.58 2.12 -2.14
CA ILE A 56 25.25 2.06 -0.82
C ILE A 56 26.48 1.13 -0.88
N LEU A 57 26.35 -0.04 -1.50
CA LEU A 57 27.46 -0.99 -1.64
C LEU A 57 28.58 -0.41 -2.51
N ALA A 58 28.24 0.23 -3.64
CA ALA A 58 29.22 0.91 -4.47
C ALA A 58 29.91 2.06 -3.72
N TYR A 59 29.15 2.84 -2.93
CA TYR A 59 29.65 3.92 -2.07
C TYR A 59 30.59 3.42 -0.96
N ARG A 60 30.42 2.17 -0.50
CA ARG A 60 31.35 1.48 0.41
C ARG A 60 32.57 0.85 -0.28
N GLY A 61 32.68 0.94 -1.60
CA GLY A 61 33.82 0.40 -2.36
C GLY A 61 33.59 -0.97 -3.02
N ALA A 62 32.36 -1.50 -3.06
CA ALA A 62 32.05 -2.76 -3.76
C ALA A 62 32.15 -2.69 -5.31
N GLY A 63 32.53 -1.53 -5.86
CA GLY A 63 32.79 -1.33 -7.27
C GLY A 63 31.55 -1.08 -8.14
N ARG A 64 31.77 -0.99 -9.45
CA ARG A 64 30.76 -0.56 -10.43
C ARG A 64 29.63 -1.57 -10.64
N VAL A 65 29.86 -2.86 -10.39
CA VAL A 65 28.84 -3.91 -10.58
C VAL A 65 27.66 -3.70 -9.62
N ALA A 66 27.92 -3.33 -8.36
CA ALA A 66 26.85 -3.01 -7.41
C ALA A 66 26.01 -1.81 -7.88
N LEU A 67 26.66 -0.81 -8.47
CA LEU A 67 25.98 0.35 -9.03
C LEU A 67 25.12 -0.04 -10.24
N LEU A 68 25.60 -0.93 -11.12
CA LEU A 68 24.82 -1.44 -12.27
C LEU A 68 23.56 -2.20 -11.84
N TRP A 69 23.63 -3.02 -10.78
CA TRP A 69 22.44 -3.61 -10.18
C TRP A 69 21.45 -2.56 -9.69
N GLY A 70 21.96 -1.45 -9.14
CA GLY A 70 21.13 -0.31 -8.76
C GLY A 70 20.41 0.32 -9.95
N TYR A 71 21.12 0.56 -11.05
CA TYR A 71 20.53 1.07 -12.30
C TYR A 71 19.51 0.12 -12.93
N ALA A 72 19.81 -1.18 -12.95
CA ALA A 72 18.88 -2.19 -13.43
C ALA A 72 17.59 -2.18 -12.59
N ALA A 73 17.71 -2.10 -11.27
CA ALA A 73 16.57 -2.01 -10.38
C ALA A 73 15.75 -0.74 -10.58
N LEU A 74 16.39 0.41 -10.82
CA LEU A 74 15.68 1.64 -11.21
C LEU A 74 14.91 1.47 -12.53
N GLY A 75 15.45 0.74 -13.50
CA GLY A 75 14.71 0.48 -14.75
C GLY A 75 13.50 -0.41 -14.51
N LEU A 76 13.67 -1.43 -13.69
CA LEU A 76 12.61 -2.36 -13.32
C LEU A 76 11.52 -1.70 -12.46
N THR A 77 11.81 -0.68 -11.64
CA THR A 77 10.74 0.04 -10.90
C THR A 77 9.76 0.73 -11.85
N VAL A 78 10.29 1.33 -12.93
CA VAL A 78 9.48 1.99 -13.97
C VAL A 78 8.53 1.00 -14.62
N VAL A 79 9.04 -0.17 -15.02
CA VAL A 79 8.22 -1.21 -15.66
C VAL A 79 7.25 -1.87 -14.67
N ALA A 80 7.66 -2.09 -13.42
CA ALA A 80 6.84 -2.79 -12.44
C ALA A 80 5.63 -1.98 -11.96
N LYS A 81 5.75 -0.64 -11.94
CA LYS A 81 4.66 0.23 -11.48
C LYS A 81 4.66 1.58 -12.17
N ASP A 82 5.67 2.42 -11.91
CA ASP A 82 5.71 3.79 -12.41
C ASP A 82 7.10 4.45 -12.31
N ILE A 83 7.25 5.58 -12.99
CA ILE A 83 8.49 6.38 -13.05
C ILE A 83 8.89 6.99 -11.70
N LEU A 84 7.95 7.20 -10.77
CA LEU A 84 8.25 7.79 -9.45
C LEU A 84 9.19 6.89 -8.66
N GLY A 85 9.14 5.57 -8.91
CA GLY A 85 10.08 4.60 -8.32
C GLY A 85 11.54 4.84 -8.69
N ALA A 86 11.82 5.48 -9.82
CA ALA A 86 13.17 5.89 -10.20
C ALA A 86 13.50 7.32 -9.72
N VAL A 87 12.52 8.24 -9.78
CA VAL A 87 12.70 9.64 -9.38
C VAL A 87 13.05 9.77 -7.89
N GLY A 88 12.37 9.02 -7.01
CA GLY A 88 12.59 9.08 -5.57
C GLY A 88 14.04 8.81 -5.16
N PRO A 89 14.64 7.65 -5.53
CA PRO A 89 16.03 7.34 -5.27
C PRO A 89 17.02 8.38 -5.83
N VAL A 90 16.82 8.82 -7.08
CA VAL A 90 17.69 9.81 -7.72
C VAL A 90 17.64 11.14 -6.98
N ALA A 91 16.46 11.61 -6.58
CA ALA A 91 16.29 12.82 -5.79
C ALA A 91 16.97 12.72 -4.42
N ALA A 92 16.84 11.58 -3.73
CA ALA A 92 17.49 11.33 -2.45
C ALA A 92 19.02 11.31 -2.55
N ILE A 93 19.57 10.64 -3.57
CA ILE A 93 21.02 10.59 -3.84
C ILE A 93 21.55 11.97 -4.26
N GLY A 94 20.79 12.72 -5.05
CA GLY A 94 21.15 14.09 -5.44
C GLY A 94 21.21 15.04 -4.24
N LEU A 95 20.19 15.01 -3.37
CA LEU A 95 20.19 15.81 -2.14
C LEU A 95 21.29 15.36 -1.18
N PHE A 96 21.57 14.06 -1.12
CA PHE A 96 22.70 13.51 -0.37
C PHE A 96 24.04 14.15 -0.79
N PHE A 97 24.38 14.16 -2.09
CA PHE A 97 25.62 14.79 -2.57
C PHE A 97 25.67 16.30 -2.32
N LEU A 98 24.52 16.97 -2.38
CA LEU A 98 24.43 18.38 -2.01
C LEU A 98 24.78 18.59 -0.52
N LEU A 99 24.21 17.79 0.38
CA LEU A 99 24.41 17.94 1.82
C LEU A 99 25.79 17.49 2.30
N THR A 100 26.38 16.44 1.69
CA THR A 100 27.75 16.00 2.00
C THR A 100 28.83 16.85 1.34
N ARG A 101 28.44 17.80 0.47
CA ARG A 101 29.33 18.65 -0.34
C ARG A 101 30.22 17.87 -1.33
N GLU A 102 29.77 16.69 -1.74
CA GLU A 102 30.47 15.81 -2.68
C GLU A 102 30.00 15.99 -4.13
N ARG A 103 29.47 17.18 -4.46
CA ARG A 103 28.93 17.50 -5.78
C ARG A 103 29.94 17.29 -6.91
N GLN A 104 31.21 17.58 -6.66
CA GLN A 104 32.28 17.47 -7.67
C GLN A 104 32.54 16.03 -8.12
N VAL A 105 32.23 15.04 -7.28
CA VAL A 105 32.39 13.62 -7.61
C VAL A 105 31.07 12.96 -8.04
N SER A 106 29.96 13.70 -8.08
CA SER A 106 28.63 13.14 -8.40
C SER A 106 28.56 12.48 -9.80
N ALA A 107 29.31 13.00 -10.78
CA ALA A 107 29.33 12.46 -12.15
C ALA A 107 29.81 11.00 -12.22
N GLN A 108 30.70 10.57 -11.32
CA GLN A 108 31.19 9.19 -11.30
C GLN A 108 30.12 8.18 -10.86
N TRP A 109 29.06 8.67 -10.20
CA TRP A 109 27.91 7.89 -9.75
C TRP A 109 26.82 7.77 -10.82
N ALA A 110 26.98 8.46 -11.95
CA ALA A 110 26.13 8.38 -13.13
C ALA A 110 26.88 7.88 -14.38
N PRO A 111 27.47 6.67 -14.35
CA PRO A 111 28.19 6.15 -15.50
C PRO A 111 27.22 5.91 -16.67
N TRP A 112 27.62 6.31 -17.89
CA TRP A 112 26.81 6.16 -19.11
C TRP A 112 26.29 4.73 -19.33
N ILE A 113 27.09 3.72 -18.97
CA ILE A 113 26.68 2.32 -19.06
C ILE A 113 25.52 1.99 -18.10
N GLY A 114 25.49 2.57 -16.91
CA GLY A 114 24.38 2.42 -15.96
C GLY A 114 23.12 3.13 -16.45
N VAL A 115 23.29 4.37 -16.94
CA VAL A 115 22.18 5.14 -17.55
C VAL A 115 21.61 4.39 -18.76
N GLY A 116 22.46 3.88 -19.65
CA GLY A 116 22.05 3.06 -20.79
C GLY A 116 21.29 1.81 -20.36
N LEU A 117 21.76 1.11 -19.33
CA LEU A 117 21.07 -0.07 -18.77
C LEU A 117 19.68 0.29 -18.23
N PHE A 118 19.56 1.40 -17.49
CA PHE A 118 18.26 1.91 -17.04
C PHE A 118 17.31 2.18 -18.21
N VAL A 119 17.78 2.91 -19.24
CA VAL A 119 16.96 3.25 -20.42
C VAL A 119 16.52 1.98 -21.17
N VAL A 120 17.43 1.03 -21.40
CA VAL A 120 17.15 -0.22 -22.11
C VAL A 120 16.11 -1.07 -21.39
N ILE A 121 16.04 -1.00 -20.06
CA ILE A 121 15.01 -1.72 -19.30
C ILE A 121 13.69 -0.93 -19.27
N ALA A 122 13.75 0.37 -18.97
CA ALA A 122 12.57 1.18 -18.69
C ALA A 122 11.78 1.54 -19.95
N VAL A 123 12.45 1.90 -21.05
CA VAL A 123 11.83 2.60 -22.18
C VAL A 123 11.16 1.68 -23.21
N PRO A 124 11.71 0.51 -23.60
CA PRO A 124 11.19 -0.23 -24.75
C PRO A 124 9.74 -0.67 -24.64
N TRP A 125 9.31 -1.13 -23.45
CA TRP A 125 7.94 -1.57 -23.24
C TRP A 125 6.93 -0.42 -23.39
N TYR A 126 7.24 0.75 -22.81
CA TYR A 126 6.40 1.94 -22.91
C TYR A 126 6.25 2.42 -24.36
N LEU A 127 7.35 2.41 -25.14
CA LEU A 127 7.29 2.75 -26.56
C LEU A 127 6.48 1.74 -27.35
N ALA A 128 6.67 0.43 -27.11
CA ALA A 128 5.93 -0.62 -27.79
C ALA A 128 4.41 -0.50 -27.54
N VAL A 129 4.00 -0.20 -26.30
CA VAL A 129 2.57 -0.01 -25.97
C VAL A 129 2.02 1.26 -26.62
N GLU A 130 2.77 2.37 -26.65
CA GLU A 130 2.37 3.59 -27.35
C GLU A 130 2.17 3.38 -28.85
N PHE A 131 3.05 2.60 -29.49
CA PHE A 131 2.93 2.31 -30.91
C PHE A 131 1.65 1.54 -31.23
N GLN A 132 1.20 0.66 -30.33
CA GLN A 132 -0.04 -0.10 -30.49
C GLN A 132 -1.27 0.66 -30.03
N ASN A 133 -1.14 1.51 -29.00
CA ASN A 133 -2.24 2.20 -28.33
C ASN A 133 -1.89 3.69 -28.21
N ARG A 134 -2.11 4.44 -29.29
CA ARG A 134 -1.78 5.86 -29.35
C ARG A 134 -2.44 6.64 -28.21
N GLY A 135 -1.65 7.48 -27.54
CA GLY A 135 -2.11 8.27 -26.39
C GLY A 135 -1.90 7.59 -25.03
N PHE A 136 -1.42 6.34 -25.00
CA PHE A 136 -1.06 5.63 -23.77
C PHE A 136 -0.05 6.41 -22.92
N LEU A 137 1.04 6.91 -23.51
CA LEU A 137 2.05 7.68 -22.76
C LEU A 137 1.49 8.97 -22.19
N TRP A 138 0.62 9.65 -22.93
CA TRP A 138 -0.05 10.84 -22.42
C TRP A 138 -0.92 10.48 -21.21
N TYR A 139 -1.73 9.42 -21.31
CA TYR A 139 -2.54 8.95 -20.20
C TYR A 139 -1.70 8.53 -18.98
N THR A 140 -0.66 7.72 -19.20
CA THR A 140 0.16 7.19 -18.10
C THR A 140 1.08 8.23 -17.48
N VAL A 141 1.69 9.14 -18.24
CA VAL A 141 2.68 10.10 -17.71
C VAL A 141 2.04 11.45 -17.44
N VAL A 142 1.22 11.98 -18.35
CA VAL A 142 0.65 13.32 -18.21
C VAL A 142 -0.60 13.29 -17.34
N ASP A 143 -1.61 12.48 -17.68
CA ASP A 143 -2.86 12.43 -16.91
C ASP A 143 -2.59 11.91 -15.48
N ASN A 144 -2.03 10.70 -15.36
CA ASN A 144 -1.89 10.04 -14.06
C ASN A 144 -0.85 10.66 -13.11
N HIS A 145 0.14 11.43 -13.60
CA HIS A 145 1.15 12.05 -12.74
C HIS A 145 1.07 13.58 -12.73
N VAL A 146 1.18 14.23 -13.89
CA VAL A 146 1.26 15.70 -13.97
C VAL A 146 -0.09 16.33 -13.62
N LEU A 147 -1.16 15.94 -14.32
CA LEU A 147 -2.51 16.46 -14.07
C LEU A 147 -3.07 15.98 -12.74
N ASN A 148 -2.69 14.78 -12.28
CA ASN A 148 -3.04 14.33 -10.94
C ASN A 148 -2.48 15.23 -9.84
N PHE A 149 -1.24 15.71 -10.00
CA PHE A 149 -0.64 16.64 -9.04
C PHE A 149 -1.39 17.98 -8.98
N THR A 150 -1.99 18.44 -10.07
CA THR A 150 -2.84 19.64 -10.10
C THR A 150 -4.33 19.36 -9.88
N ARG A 151 -4.73 18.10 -9.65
CA ARG A 151 -6.12 17.62 -9.57
C ARG A 151 -6.96 17.95 -10.81
N GLN A 152 -6.34 17.87 -11.99
CA GLN A 152 -6.93 18.18 -13.30
C GLN A 152 -6.96 16.97 -14.23
N ARG A 153 -6.98 15.75 -13.69
CA ARG A 153 -7.09 14.52 -14.50
C ARG A 153 -8.33 14.60 -15.39
N VAL A 154 -8.14 14.29 -16.66
CA VAL A 154 -9.21 14.07 -17.63
C VAL A 154 -9.92 12.75 -17.34
N PHE A 155 -9.18 11.76 -16.88
CA PHE A 155 -9.69 10.43 -16.52
C PHE A 155 -9.44 10.11 -15.04
N PRO A 156 -10.13 10.79 -14.10
CA PRO A 156 -9.97 10.52 -12.68
C PRO A 156 -10.48 9.11 -12.34
N ASP A 157 -9.73 8.41 -11.49
CA ASP A 157 -10.26 7.23 -10.81
C ASP A 157 -11.22 7.64 -9.68
N GLU A 158 -11.80 6.64 -9.03
CA GLU A 158 -12.71 6.83 -7.91
C GLU A 158 -12.04 7.07 -6.56
N ASP A 159 -10.70 7.08 -6.52
CA ASP A 159 -9.97 7.09 -5.27
C ASP A 159 -10.02 8.44 -4.59
N VAL A 160 -10.46 8.44 -3.34
CA VAL A 160 -10.56 9.65 -2.53
C VAL A 160 -9.26 9.85 -1.77
N PRO A 161 -8.50 10.94 -2.03
CA PRO A 161 -7.19 11.11 -1.42
C PRO A 161 -7.29 11.38 0.09
N LEU A 162 -6.24 11.00 0.82
CA LEU A 162 -6.07 11.37 2.23
C LEU A 162 -5.59 12.82 2.37
N SER A 163 -6.01 13.48 3.45
CA SER A 163 -5.34 14.68 3.95
C SER A 163 -3.92 14.33 4.45
N ALA A 164 -3.09 15.36 4.63
CA ALA A 164 -1.73 15.18 5.13
C ALA A 164 -1.70 14.51 6.52
N GLN A 165 -2.63 14.87 7.40
CA GLN A 165 -2.72 14.33 8.76
C GLN A 165 -3.17 12.87 8.75
N GLU A 166 -4.18 12.53 7.94
CA GLU A 166 -4.63 11.15 7.77
C GLU A 166 -3.51 10.26 7.20
N PHE A 167 -2.76 10.75 6.21
CA PHE A 167 -1.61 10.03 5.64
C PHE A 167 -0.50 9.77 6.66
N LEU A 168 -0.13 10.78 7.45
CA LEU A 168 0.88 10.60 8.51
C LEU A 168 0.37 9.66 9.61
N GLY A 169 -0.91 9.73 9.96
CA GLY A 169 -1.55 8.85 10.94
C GLY A 169 -1.53 7.39 10.48
N VAL A 170 -1.98 7.11 9.26
CA VAL A 170 -1.98 5.74 8.72
C VAL A 170 -0.56 5.22 8.51
N THR A 171 0.38 6.06 8.11
CA THR A 171 1.81 5.71 8.05
C THR A 171 2.35 5.32 9.43
N ALA A 172 2.00 6.08 10.47
CA ALA A 172 2.43 5.79 11.84
C ALA A 172 1.84 4.47 12.36
N ILE A 173 0.59 4.15 11.98
CA ILE A 173 -0.06 2.86 12.29
C ILE A 173 0.59 1.73 11.49
N GLY A 174 0.81 1.93 10.18
CA GLY A 174 1.44 0.95 9.31
C GLY A 174 2.87 0.60 9.73
N PHE A 175 3.61 1.59 10.25
CA PHE A 175 4.96 1.44 10.79
C PHE A 175 5.03 1.19 12.31
N PHE A 176 3.89 1.03 12.99
CA PHE A 176 3.83 0.76 14.42
C PHE A 176 4.51 -0.58 14.79
N PRO A 177 5.18 -0.69 15.95
CA PRO A 177 5.44 0.32 16.98
C PRO A 177 6.68 1.18 16.70
N TRP A 178 7.40 0.88 15.63
CA TRP A 178 8.68 1.49 15.26
C TRP A 178 8.54 2.97 14.89
N SER A 179 7.35 3.38 14.46
CA SER A 179 7.00 4.79 14.26
C SER A 179 7.21 5.64 15.52
N LEU A 180 6.97 5.09 16.71
CA LEU A 180 7.13 5.79 17.98
C LEU A 180 8.58 6.18 18.29
N MET A 181 9.56 5.54 17.67
CA MET A 181 11.00 5.78 17.88
C MET A 181 11.67 6.39 16.65
N LEU A 182 10.93 6.55 15.55
CA LEU A 182 11.44 7.10 14.30
C LEU A 182 11.97 8.54 14.44
N PRO A 183 11.34 9.47 15.20
CA PRO A 183 11.88 10.82 15.36
C PRO A 183 13.30 10.82 15.95
N TRP A 184 13.57 9.97 16.96
CA TRP A 184 14.91 9.82 17.53
C TRP A 184 15.90 9.22 16.53
N ALA A 185 15.46 8.22 15.75
CA ALA A 185 16.30 7.59 14.73
C ALA A 185 16.70 8.58 13.63
N LEU A 186 15.74 9.37 13.14
CA LEU A 186 15.99 10.40 12.14
C LEU A 186 16.86 11.51 12.70
N ALA A 187 16.57 12.03 13.90
CA ALA A 187 17.40 13.05 14.54
C ALA A 187 18.87 12.64 14.67
N ARG A 188 19.15 11.35 14.91
CA ARG A 188 20.51 10.81 14.91
C ARG A 188 21.11 10.70 13.51
N ALA A 189 20.35 10.22 12.52
CA ALA A 189 20.81 10.12 11.12
C ALA A 189 21.22 11.50 10.55
N PHE A 190 20.49 12.56 10.91
CA PHE A 190 20.77 13.94 10.48
C PHE A 190 21.80 14.68 11.36
N ARG A 191 22.34 14.05 12.41
CA ARG A 191 23.30 14.70 13.31
C ARG A 191 24.66 14.84 12.64
N ARG A 192 25.18 16.07 12.62
CA ARG A 192 26.54 16.38 12.15
C ARG A 192 27.60 16.01 13.21
N PRO A 193 28.86 15.77 12.78
CA PRO A 193 29.37 15.86 11.41
C PRO A 193 29.30 14.54 10.62
N TRP A 194 29.03 14.61 9.31
CA TRP A 194 29.01 13.46 8.40
C TRP A 194 30.39 13.22 7.75
N VAL A 195 31.38 12.94 8.58
CA VAL A 195 32.78 12.80 8.13
C VAL A 195 33.04 11.42 7.53
N THR A 196 32.58 10.36 8.19
CA THR A 196 32.82 8.97 7.77
C THR A 196 31.83 8.52 6.69
N VAL A 197 32.23 7.52 5.90
CA VAL A 197 31.38 6.86 4.90
C VAL A 197 30.09 6.34 5.54
N GLU A 198 30.20 5.72 6.71
CA GLU A 198 29.06 5.19 7.47
C GLU A 198 28.09 6.29 7.90
N ALA A 199 28.59 7.40 8.47
CA ALA A 199 27.76 8.52 8.90
C ALA A 199 26.97 9.13 7.73
N ARG A 200 27.60 9.20 6.55
CA ARG A 200 26.96 9.64 5.30
C ARG A 200 25.89 8.66 4.81
N ILE A 201 26.13 7.35 4.89
CA ILE A 201 25.10 6.36 4.53
C ILE A 201 23.89 6.45 5.48
N TRP A 202 24.10 6.64 6.78
CA TRP A 202 22.99 6.86 7.70
C TRP A 202 22.20 8.13 7.37
N LEU A 203 22.87 9.22 6.97
CA LEU A 203 22.21 10.40 6.42
C LEU A 203 21.37 10.04 5.17
N LEU A 204 21.91 9.28 4.22
CA LEU A 204 21.17 8.87 3.02
C LEU A 204 19.91 8.07 3.36
N LEU A 205 19.98 7.14 4.30
CA LEU A 205 18.81 6.37 4.77
C LEU A 205 17.78 7.27 5.48
N GLY A 206 18.25 8.28 6.23
CA GLY A 206 17.40 9.33 6.79
C GLY A 206 16.72 10.19 5.72
N LEU A 207 17.46 10.59 4.68
CA LEU A 207 16.95 11.34 3.53
C LEU A 207 15.93 10.54 2.74
N TRP A 208 16.21 9.26 2.45
CA TRP A 208 15.25 8.37 1.80
C TRP A 208 13.94 8.32 2.60
N SER A 209 14.03 8.09 3.92
CA SER A 209 12.86 8.07 4.80
C SER A 209 12.07 9.38 4.75
N VAL A 210 12.74 10.52 4.94
CA VAL A 210 12.10 11.84 5.03
C VAL A 210 11.56 12.30 3.69
N LEU A 211 12.28 12.10 2.59
CA LEU A 211 11.86 12.59 1.27
C LEU A 211 10.62 11.88 0.75
N VAL A 212 10.52 10.56 0.94
CA VAL A 212 9.31 9.81 0.55
C VAL A 212 8.11 10.31 1.36
N LEU A 213 8.26 10.44 2.68
CA LEU A 213 7.18 10.93 3.53
C LEU A 213 6.80 12.38 3.19
N ALA A 214 7.78 13.28 3.07
CA ALA A 214 7.54 14.68 2.73
C ALA A 214 6.88 14.84 1.36
N PHE A 215 7.34 14.12 0.34
CA PHE A 215 6.76 14.15 -1.00
C PHE A 215 5.27 13.80 -0.97
N PHE A 216 4.91 12.68 -0.34
CA PHE A 216 3.51 12.26 -0.30
C PHE A 216 2.66 13.07 0.68
N THR A 217 3.22 13.56 1.79
CA THR A 217 2.52 14.49 2.68
C THR A 217 2.13 15.78 1.95
N LEU A 218 3.01 16.28 1.07
CA LEU A 218 2.79 17.50 0.28
C LEU A 218 1.96 17.26 -0.99
N SER A 219 1.89 16.03 -1.50
CA SER A 219 1.13 15.70 -2.71
C SER A 219 -0.37 15.96 -2.53
N PRO A 220 -1.07 16.60 -3.48
CA PRO A 220 -2.53 16.74 -3.42
C PRO A 220 -3.28 15.41 -3.50
N PHE A 221 -2.67 14.38 -4.10
CA PHE A 221 -3.22 13.02 -4.21
C PHE A 221 -2.31 12.02 -3.48
N LYS A 222 -2.84 11.35 -2.46
CA LYS A 222 -2.08 10.38 -1.64
C LYS A 222 -3.00 9.30 -1.08
N LEU A 223 -2.50 8.06 -1.09
CA LEU A 223 -3.18 6.86 -0.59
C LEU A 223 -2.41 6.27 0.60
N PRO A 224 -3.04 5.43 1.45
CA PRO A 224 -2.41 4.89 2.66
C PRO A 224 -1.02 4.28 2.43
N HIS A 225 -0.90 3.49 1.37
CA HIS A 225 0.27 2.68 1.05
C HIS A 225 1.43 3.44 0.40
N TYR A 226 1.28 4.74 0.14
CA TYR A 226 2.32 5.52 -0.51
C TYR A 226 3.56 5.72 0.38
N ALA A 227 3.47 5.46 1.69
CA ALA A 227 4.62 5.47 2.59
C ALA A 227 5.49 4.21 2.53
N LEU A 228 4.98 3.09 1.98
CA LEU A 228 5.69 1.80 1.95
C LEU A 228 7.13 1.87 1.41
N PRO A 229 7.45 2.67 0.37
CA PRO A 229 8.83 2.81 -0.11
C PRO A 229 9.82 3.33 0.93
N ALA A 230 9.37 4.02 1.99
CA ALA A 230 10.25 4.51 3.06
C ALA A 230 10.57 3.44 4.11
N PHE A 231 9.74 2.39 4.22
CA PHE A 231 9.77 1.48 5.38
C PHE A 231 11.09 0.70 5.52
N PRO A 232 11.75 0.22 4.45
CA PRO A 232 13.06 -0.42 4.57
C PRO A 232 14.13 0.52 5.16
N ALA A 233 14.13 1.79 4.76
CA ALA A 233 15.06 2.80 5.27
C ALA A 233 14.75 3.17 6.72
N MET A 234 13.47 3.37 7.03
CA MET A 234 12.98 3.62 8.39
C MET A 234 13.36 2.47 9.32
N ALA A 235 13.24 1.22 8.87
CA ALA A 235 13.63 0.04 9.63
C ALA A 235 15.14 0.00 9.93
N LEU A 236 15.97 0.35 8.95
CA LEU A 236 17.43 0.43 9.13
C LEU A 236 17.82 1.51 10.15
N VAL A 237 17.26 2.72 10.06
CA VAL A 237 17.61 3.80 11.00
C VAL A 237 17.06 3.52 12.41
N VAL A 238 15.89 2.89 12.54
CA VAL A 238 15.35 2.47 13.85
C VAL A 238 16.19 1.32 14.44
N ALA A 239 16.61 0.35 13.63
CA ALA A 239 17.52 -0.71 14.09
C ALA A 239 18.86 -0.14 14.54
N LYS A 240 19.38 0.88 13.84
CA LYS A 240 20.60 1.60 14.25
C LYS A 240 20.42 2.34 15.58
N LEU A 241 19.28 2.99 15.78
CA LEU A 241 18.95 3.61 17.07
C LEU A 241 18.99 2.58 18.21
N TRP A 242 18.40 1.40 18.01
CA TRP A 242 18.46 0.32 18.99
C TRP A 242 19.88 -0.17 19.25
N GLU A 243 20.68 -0.37 18.20
CA GLU A 243 22.09 -0.74 18.35
C GLU A 243 22.84 0.28 19.21
N ASP A 244 22.71 1.57 18.91
CA ASP A 244 23.34 2.65 19.65
C ASP A 244 22.93 2.66 21.14
N VAL A 245 21.65 2.43 21.43
CA VAL A 245 21.16 2.33 22.81
C VAL A 245 21.73 1.11 23.53
N LEU A 246 21.83 -0.03 22.85
CA LEU A 246 22.33 -1.27 23.42
C LEU A 246 23.85 -1.27 23.67
N GLU A 247 24.57 -0.47 22.89
CA GLU A 247 26.02 -0.24 23.01
C GLU A 247 26.36 0.99 23.84
N ARG A 248 25.35 1.76 24.29
CA ARG A 248 25.52 3.01 25.04
C ARG A 248 26.36 4.04 24.27
N ALA A 249 26.14 4.13 22.96
CA ALA A 249 26.83 5.08 22.10
C ALA A 249 26.59 6.53 22.56
N PRO A 250 27.58 7.43 22.41
CA PRO A 250 27.45 8.83 22.81
C PRO A 250 26.20 9.51 22.21
N GLY A 251 25.45 10.20 23.06
CA GLY A 251 24.22 10.91 22.69
C GLY A 251 23.04 10.01 22.31
N ALA A 252 23.12 8.69 22.51
CA ALA A 252 21.96 7.81 22.37
C ALA A 252 20.97 8.06 23.53
N PRO A 253 19.66 8.03 23.27
CA PRO A 253 18.67 8.12 24.35
C PRO A 253 18.79 6.92 25.29
N SER A 254 18.27 7.05 26.51
CA SER A 254 18.21 5.87 27.40
C SER A 254 17.24 4.84 26.83
N GLY A 255 17.55 3.55 26.99
CA GLY A 255 16.64 2.50 26.56
C GLY A 255 15.28 2.56 27.25
N ARG A 256 15.24 3.07 28.49
CA ARG A 256 13.98 3.36 29.20
C ARG A 256 13.12 4.39 28.45
N THR A 257 13.74 5.46 27.96
CA THR A 257 13.06 6.52 27.18
C THR A 257 12.38 5.93 25.94
N LEU A 258 13.05 5.04 25.22
CA LEU A 258 12.49 4.41 24.01
C LEU A 258 11.36 3.41 24.32
N LEU A 259 11.27 2.89 25.54
CA LEU A 259 10.29 1.87 25.93
C LEU A 259 9.03 2.44 26.59
N ILE A 260 9.11 3.61 27.24
CA ILE A 260 7.96 4.20 27.97
C ILE A 260 6.79 4.49 27.03
N LEU A 261 7.03 5.14 25.89
CA LEU A 261 5.95 5.51 24.98
C LEU A 261 5.28 4.26 24.37
N PRO A 262 6.00 3.26 23.83
CA PRO A 262 5.40 2.00 23.42
C PRO A 262 4.64 1.29 24.53
N MET A 263 5.15 1.29 25.77
CA MET A 263 4.48 0.70 26.93
C MET A 263 3.11 1.36 27.18
N ILE A 264 3.06 2.70 27.21
CA ILE A 264 1.82 3.45 27.42
C ILE A 264 0.83 3.20 26.27
N VAL A 265 1.31 3.21 25.03
CA VAL A 265 0.45 2.99 23.86
C VAL A 265 -0.10 1.55 23.85
N LEU A 266 0.72 0.54 24.13
CA LEU A 266 0.24 -0.85 24.23
C LEU A 266 -0.76 -1.03 25.37
N ALA A 267 -0.55 -0.38 26.53
CA ALA A 267 -1.51 -0.42 27.63
C ALA A 267 -2.86 0.22 27.21
N GLY A 268 -2.82 1.36 26.51
CA GLY A 268 -4.01 2.02 25.97
C GLY A 268 -4.74 1.15 24.93
N LEU A 269 -4.01 0.55 23.99
CA LEU A 269 -4.59 -0.36 22.99
C LEU A 269 -5.20 -1.61 23.62
N ALA A 270 -4.57 -2.15 24.67
CA ALA A 270 -5.13 -3.27 25.44
C ALA A 270 -6.44 -2.87 26.12
N ALA A 271 -6.49 -1.70 26.77
CA ALA A 271 -7.70 -1.20 27.42
C ALA A 271 -8.83 -0.94 26.41
N ILE A 272 -8.53 -0.29 25.28
CA ILE A 272 -9.51 -0.04 24.21
C ILE A 272 -10.03 -1.37 23.65
N SER A 273 -9.15 -2.33 23.38
CA SER A 273 -9.53 -3.65 22.88
C SER A 273 -10.36 -4.43 23.89
N PHE A 274 -10.09 -4.29 25.19
CA PHE A 274 -10.85 -4.94 26.26
C PHE A 274 -12.27 -4.39 26.35
N VAL A 275 -12.44 -3.07 26.41
CA VAL A 275 -13.76 -2.42 26.43
C VAL A 275 -14.54 -2.76 25.16
N ALA A 276 -13.87 -2.75 24.00
CA ALA A 276 -14.46 -3.15 22.74
C ALA A 276 -14.83 -4.64 22.71
N TRP A 277 -14.06 -5.53 23.33
CA TRP A 277 -14.37 -6.96 23.45
C TRP A 277 -15.57 -7.24 24.38
N ARG A 278 -15.73 -6.43 25.43
CA ARG A 278 -16.88 -6.48 26.35
C ARG A 278 -18.19 -5.99 25.74
N GLY A 279 -18.15 -5.38 24.56
CA GLY A 279 -19.32 -4.81 23.87
C GLY A 279 -19.70 -3.43 24.37
N GLU A 280 -18.87 -2.83 25.23
CA GLU A 280 -19.10 -1.52 25.85
C GLU A 280 -18.63 -0.37 24.95
N ALA A 281 -17.79 -0.65 23.95
CA ALA A 281 -17.38 0.30 22.93
C ALA A 281 -17.50 -0.29 21.53
N ARG A 282 -17.89 0.56 20.57
CA ARG A 282 -17.86 0.25 19.14
C ARG A 282 -16.75 1.06 18.47
N LEU A 283 -16.14 0.48 17.44
CA LEU A 283 -15.17 1.21 16.62
C LEU A 283 -15.86 2.45 16.01
N PRO A 284 -15.24 3.64 16.08
CA PRO A 284 -15.79 4.84 15.46
C PRO A 284 -16.04 4.61 13.96
N SER A 285 -17.21 5.04 13.48
CA SER A 285 -17.52 5.06 12.05
C SER A 285 -16.49 5.93 11.33
N GLY A 286 -15.78 5.38 10.35
CA GLY A 286 -14.71 6.07 9.61
C GLY A 286 -13.28 5.70 10.01
N THR A 287 -13.06 4.94 11.10
CA THR A 287 -11.69 4.49 11.44
C THR A 287 -11.05 3.69 10.30
N LEU A 288 -11.87 2.96 9.55
CA LEU A 288 -11.42 2.12 8.44
C LEU A 288 -11.24 2.90 7.15
N SER A 289 -11.97 3.99 6.93
CA SER A 289 -11.79 4.82 5.73
C SER A 289 -10.45 5.56 5.71
N LEU A 290 -9.72 5.55 6.84
CA LEU A 290 -8.34 6.02 6.91
C LEU A 290 -7.33 5.02 6.32
N ALA A 291 -7.60 3.72 6.46
CA ALA A 291 -6.66 2.65 6.09
C ALA A 291 -7.11 1.85 4.85
N ASP A 292 -8.40 1.89 4.51
CA ASP A 292 -9.01 1.11 3.45
C ASP A 292 -9.66 2.03 2.40
N VAL A 293 -9.03 2.06 1.23
CA VAL A 293 -9.42 2.90 0.07
C VAL A 293 -10.85 2.57 -0.37
N TYR A 294 -11.22 1.28 -0.39
CA TYR A 294 -12.56 0.84 -0.77
C TYR A 294 -13.65 1.44 0.13
N THR A 295 -13.46 1.38 1.46
CA THR A 295 -14.40 2.00 2.41
C THR A 295 -14.50 3.50 2.19
N ARG A 296 -13.36 4.17 2.00
CA ARG A 296 -13.32 5.62 1.79
C ARG A 296 -14.07 6.06 0.53
N ASN A 297 -13.88 5.33 -0.58
CA ASN A 297 -14.53 5.63 -1.85
C ASN A 297 -16.05 5.45 -1.75
N LEU A 298 -16.50 4.42 -1.04
CA LEU A 298 -17.93 4.21 -0.79
C LEU A 298 -18.51 5.29 0.13
N ASP A 299 -17.83 5.62 1.23
CA ASP A 299 -18.27 6.64 2.18
C ASP A 299 -18.45 8.00 1.48
N ALA A 300 -17.51 8.39 0.61
CA ALA A 300 -17.60 9.63 -0.17
C ALA A 300 -18.79 9.68 -1.14
N ARG A 301 -19.36 8.52 -1.49
CA ARG A 301 -20.57 8.40 -2.33
C ARG A 301 -21.86 8.27 -1.53
N GLY A 302 -21.79 8.38 -0.21
CA GLY A 302 -22.92 8.12 0.70
C GLY A 302 -23.33 6.64 0.74
N GLN A 303 -22.36 5.75 0.49
CA GLN A 303 -22.54 4.30 0.57
C GLN A 303 -21.75 3.76 1.76
N SER A 304 -22.24 2.67 2.35
CA SER A 304 -21.54 2.01 3.45
C SER A 304 -20.88 0.75 2.93
N ALA A 305 -19.60 0.58 3.23
CA ALA A 305 -18.90 -0.64 2.86
C ALA A 305 -19.45 -1.83 3.65
N PRO A 306 -19.62 -3.01 3.02
CA PRO A 306 -19.84 -4.25 3.73
C PRO A 306 -18.76 -4.46 4.80
N PHE A 307 -19.21 -4.79 6.00
CA PHE A 307 -18.38 -4.88 7.18
C PHE A 307 -18.68 -6.16 7.95
N PRO A 308 -17.67 -6.87 8.50
CA PRO A 308 -17.91 -8.03 9.36
C PRO A 308 -18.83 -7.69 10.53
N SER A 309 -19.63 -8.65 10.99
CA SER A 309 -20.47 -8.42 12.16
C SER A 309 -19.59 -8.23 13.41
N TYR A 310 -20.10 -7.50 14.39
CA TYR A 310 -19.38 -7.33 15.66
C TYR A 310 -19.06 -8.69 16.33
N THR A 311 -19.98 -9.66 16.25
CA THR A 311 -19.76 -11.03 16.76
C THR A 311 -18.61 -11.77 16.08
N GLN A 312 -18.35 -11.50 14.80
CA GLN A 312 -17.20 -12.05 14.09
C GLN A 312 -15.88 -11.39 14.50
N LEU A 313 -15.91 -10.10 14.87
CA LEU A 313 -14.72 -9.35 15.30
C LEU A 313 -14.39 -9.54 16.78
N GLN A 314 -15.40 -9.87 17.60
CA GLN A 314 -15.26 -9.96 19.05
C GLN A 314 -14.12 -10.90 19.52
N PRO A 315 -13.92 -12.11 18.95
CA PRO A 315 -12.80 -12.96 19.33
C PRO A 315 -11.44 -12.30 19.07
N LEU A 316 -11.29 -11.60 17.94
CA LEU A 316 -10.06 -10.89 17.59
C LEU A 316 -9.74 -9.80 18.60
N LEU A 317 -10.76 -9.03 19.04
CA LEU A 317 -10.60 -8.00 20.06
C LEU A 317 -10.12 -8.59 21.40
N GLY A 318 -10.62 -9.77 21.77
CA GLY A 318 -10.12 -10.52 22.93
C GLY A 318 -8.65 -10.88 22.80
N THR A 319 -8.23 -11.42 21.65
CA THR A 319 -6.82 -11.73 21.39
C THR A 319 -5.93 -10.48 21.40
N LEU A 320 -6.37 -9.37 20.81
CA LEU A 320 -5.64 -8.10 20.83
C LEU A 320 -5.44 -7.59 22.26
N THR A 321 -6.46 -7.73 23.11
CA THR A 321 -6.35 -7.39 24.53
C THR A 321 -5.23 -8.15 25.22
N LEU A 322 -5.15 -9.47 24.99
CA LEU A 322 -4.12 -10.32 25.59
C LEU A 322 -2.73 -9.99 25.04
N VAL A 323 -2.60 -9.84 23.72
CA VAL A 323 -1.32 -9.55 23.05
C VAL A 323 -0.77 -8.18 23.50
N PHE A 324 -1.58 -7.13 23.45
CA PHE A 324 -1.14 -5.79 23.85
C PHE A 324 -0.98 -5.67 25.37
N GLY A 325 -1.82 -6.33 26.16
CA GLY A 325 -1.72 -6.35 27.62
C GLY A 325 -0.44 -7.03 28.09
N ALA A 326 -0.14 -8.23 27.58
CA ALA A 326 1.11 -8.93 27.86
C ALA A 326 2.33 -8.13 27.39
N GLY A 327 2.23 -7.50 26.22
CA GLY A 327 3.23 -6.56 25.71
C GLY A 327 3.50 -5.40 26.67
N ALA A 328 2.47 -4.71 27.11
CA ALA A 328 2.58 -3.59 28.04
C ALA A 328 3.22 -4.00 29.37
N LEU A 329 2.83 -5.14 29.95
CA LEU A 329 3.42 -5.68 31.17
C LEU A 329 4.90 -6.06 30.97
N GLY A 330 5.24 -6.69 29.84
CA GLY A 330 6.62 -7.02 29.49
C GLY A 330 7.49 -5.79 29.33
N LEU A 331 6.98 -4.73 28.69
CA LEU A 331 7.69 -3.46 28.57
C LEU A 331 7.81 -2.74 29.91
N ALA A 332 6.79 -2.79 30.78
CA ALA A 332 6.86 -2.25 32.13
C ALA A 332 7.95 -2.94 32.96
N ALA A 333 8.06 -4.26 32.87
CA ALA A 333 9.15 -5.01 33.49
C ALA A 333 10.52 -4.62 32.90
N ALA A 334 10.63 -4.46 31.58
CA ALA A 334 11.86 -4.01 30.91
C ALA A 334 12.27 -2.60 31.35
N VAL A 335 11.32 -1.69 31.49
CA VAL A 335 11.49 -0.32 31.97
C VAL A 335 11.95 -0.30 33.43
N TRP A 336 11.28 -1.07 34.29
CA TRP A 336 11.59 -1.17 35.73
C TRP A 336 12.97 -1.75 35.98
N ARG A 337 13.29 -2.87 35.31
CA ARG A 337 14.57 -3.58 35.45
C ARG A 337 15.71 -2.98 34.61
N ARG A 338 15.42 -1.94 33.81
CA ARG A 338 16.36 -1.28 32.89
C ARG A 338 17.00 -2.25 31.88
N LEU A 339 16.19 -3.12 31.28
CA LEU A 339 16.61 -4.17 30.33
C LEU A 339 16.16 -3.84 28.89
N PRO A 340 16.87 -2.95 28.16
CA PRO A 340 16.44 -2.55 26.81
C PRO A 340 16.44 -3.69 25.79
N ARG A 341 17.34 -4.67 25.92
CA ARG A 341 17.36 -5.86 25.05
C ARG A 341 16.09 -6.68 25.20
N PHE A 342 15.65 -6.88 26.44
CA PHE A 342 14.41 -7.58 26.74
C PHE A 342 13.21 -6.79 26.19
N GLY A 343 13.17 -5.47 26.40
CA GLY A 343 12.11 -4.62 25.85
C GLY A 343 12.00 -4.67 24.32
N LEU A 344 13.11 -4.63 23.59
CA LEU A 344 13.12 -4.83 22.13
C LEU A 344 12.58 -6.21 21.74
N GLY A 345 12.98 -7.26 22.47
CA GLY A 345 12.44 -8.61 22.29
C GLY A 345 10.93 -8.67 22.51
N VAL A 346 10.40 -8.00 23.53
CA VAL A 346 8.96 -7.89 23.79
C VAL A 346 8.24 -7.18 22.65
N LEU A 347 8.76 -6.05 22.14
CA LEU A 347 8.15 -5.36 20.98
C LEU A 347 8.06 -6.26 19.75
N LEU A 348 9.13 -6.99 19.44
CA LEU A 348 9.15 -7.95 18.34
C LEU A 348 8.14 -9.09 18.56
N ALA A 349 8.09 -9.63 19.78
CA ALA A 349 7.16 -10.71 20.12
C ALA A 349 5.70 -10.25 20.02
N VAL A 350 5.38 -9.05 20.49
CA VAL A 350 4.04 -8.44 20.35
C VAL A 350 3.67 -8.32 18.87
N MET A 351 4.60 -7.84 18.04
CA MET A 351 4.33 -7.72 16.61
C MET A 351 4.10 -9.07 15.95
N LEU A 352 4.95 -10.06 16.22
CA LEU A 352 4.76 -11.41 15.69
C LEU A 352 3.45 -12.05 16.15
N ALA A 353 3.04 -11.84 17.40
CA ALA A 353 1.77 -12.33 17.95
C ALA A 353 0.55 -11.58 17.39
N PHE A 354 0.72 -10.33 16.95
CA PHE A 354 -0.32 -9.53 16.33
C PHE A 354 -0.60 -9.95 14.87
N LEU A 355 0.40 -10.45 14.14
CA LEU A 355 0.23 -10.80 12.71
C LEU A 355 -0.86 -11.84 12.42
N PRO A 356 -1.02 -12.95 13.16
CA PRO A 356 -2.14 -13.88 12.92
C PRO A 356 -3.51 -13.21 13.04
N VAL A 357 -3.67 -12.31 14.01
CA VAL A 357 -4.91 -11.55 14.23
C VAL A 357 -5.23 -10.66 13.02
N THR A 358 -4.21 -10.07 12.40
CA THR A 358 -4.41 -9.24 11.21
C THR A 358 -4.76 -10.07 9.97
N VAL A 359 -4.23 -11.30 9.84
CA VAL A 359 -4.64 -12.25 8.78
C VAL A 359 -6.11 -12.64 8.94
N GLU A 360 -6.54 -12.96 10.15
CA GLU A 360 -7.91 -13.37 10.42
C GLU A 360 -8.87 -12.19 10.17
N GLY A 361 -8.50 -11.00 10.63
CA GLY A 361 -9.19 -9.75 10.28
C GLY A 361 -9.33 -9.60 8.77
N LEU A 362 -8.21 -9.59 8.04
CA LEU A 362 -8.20 -9.48 6.57
C LEU A 362 -9.10 -10.52 5.90
N THR A 363 -9.13 -11.75 6.41
CA THR A 363 -9.99 -12.83 5.91
C THR A 363 -11.47 -12.51 6.11
N LEU A 364 -11.87 -12.01 7.27
CA LEU A 364 -13.25 -11.59 7.54
C LEU A 364 -13.69 -10.45 6.62
N PHE A 365 -12.83 -9.44 6.44
CA PHE A 365 -13.08 -8.33 5.50
C PHE A 365 -13.17 -8.80 4.05
N SER A 366 -12.28 -9.69 3.63
CA SER A 366 -12.29 -10.25 2.27
C SER A 366 -13.58 -11.03 2.02
N LYS A 367 -14.02 -11.86 2.97
CA LYS A 367 -15.27 -12.61 2.88
C LYS A 367 -16.49 -11.69 2.80
N SER A 368 -16.57 -10.65 3.62
CA SER A 368 -17.73 -9.74 3.63
C SER A 368 -17.86 -8.89 2.36
N ARG A 369 -16.77 -8.72 1.60
CA ARG A 369 -16.71 -7.87 0.40
C ARG A 369 -16.55 -8.64 -0.90
N SER A 370 -16.42 -9.97 -0.84
CA SER A 370 -16.12 -10.80 -2.00
C SER A 370 -17.26 -10.81 -3.03
N VAL A 371 -16.90 -10.66 -4.31
CA VAL A 371 -17.82 -10.85 -5.44
C VAL A 371 -18.08 -12.33 -5.74
N LYS A 372 -17.40 -13.26 -5.05
CA LYS A 372 -17.50 -14.71 -5.28
C LYS A 372 -18.94 -15.22 -5.24
N VAL A 373 -19.76 -14.73 -4.30
CA VAL A 373 -21.17 -15.14 -4.19
C VAL A 373 -21.98 -14.74 -5.44
N MET A 374 -21.69 -13.58 -6.04
CA MET A 374 -22.31 -13.16 -7.31
C MET A 374 -21.85 -14.05 -8.45
N ALA A 375 -20.55 -14.36 -8.50
CA ALA A 375 -19.96 -15.20 -9.54
C ALA A 375 -20.53 -16.64 -9.49
N GLU A 376 -20.63 -17.25 -8.31
CA GLU A 376 -21.23 -18.58 -8.13
C GLU A 376 -22.70 -18.59 -8.54
N ALA A 377 -23.46 -17.55 -8.20
CA ALA A 377 -24.85 -17.43 -8.60
C ALA A 377 -25.03 -17.33 -10.12
N LEU A 378 -24.11 -16.61 -10.79
CA LEU A 378 -24.05 -16.50 -12.24
C LEU A 378 -23.64 -17.83 -12.90
N LEU A 379 -22.57 -18.48 -12.42
CA LEU A 379 -22.11 -19.77 -12.97
C LEU A 379 -23.20 -20.84 -12.87
N ALA A 380 -24.01 -20.81 -11.81
CA ALA A 380 -25.13 -21.75 -11.64
C ALA A 380 -26.34 -21.47 -12.57
N ARG A 381 -26.47 -20.26 -13.13
CA ARG A 381 -27.70 -19.81 -13.84
C ARG A 381 -27.47 -19.42 -15.30
N ALA A 382 -26.30 -18.90 -15.62
CA ALA A 382 -25.99 -18.32 -16.91
C ALA A 382 -25.56 -19.40 -17.92
N ARG A 383 -26.14 -19.34 -19.12
CA ARG A 383 -25.84 -20.21 -20.27
C ARG A 383 -24.99 -19.46 -21.29
N ALA A 384 -24.47 -20.17 -22.30
CA ALA A 384 -23.56 -19.61 -23.30
C ALA A 384 -24.15 -18.42 -24.09
N GLY A 385 -25.47 -18.41 -24.32
CA GLY A 385 -26.16 -17.32 -25.03
C GLY A 385 -26.60 -16.13 -24.16
N ASP A 386 -26.37 -16.19 -22.85
CA ASP A 386 -26.80 -15.13 -21.94
C ASP A 386 -25.82 -13.95 -21.98
N VAL A 387 -26.27 -12.74 -21.66
CA VAL A 387 -25.43 -11.55 -21.63
C VAL A 387 -25.20 -11.13 -20.18
N ILE A 388 -23.93 -11.00 -19.79
CA ILE A 388 -23.55 -10.54 -18.45
C ILE A 388 -23.08 -9.10 -18.55
N VAL A 389 -23.68 -8.24 -17.74
CA VAL A 389 -23.40 -6.80 -17.69
C VAL A 389 -23.00 -6.44 -16.26
N HIS A 390 -22.03 -5.55 -16.10
CA HIS A 390 -21.62 -4.96 -14.84
C HIS A 390 -21.96 -3.47 -14.84
N GLU A 391 -22.54 -2.98 -13.75
CA GLU A 391 -22.79 -1.57 -13.53
C GLU A 391 -21.88 -1.03 -12.42
N GLY A 392 -21.30 0.14 -12.70
CA GLY A 392 -20.43 0.86 -11.78
C GLY A 392 -18.95 0.45 -11.92
N PRO A 393 -18.09 0.99 -11.06
CA PRO A 393 -16.64 0.83 -11.16
C PRO A 393 -16.24 -0.63 -11.01
N LEU A 394 -15.77 -1.23 -12.12
CA LEU A 394 -15.48 -2.65 -12.22
C LEU A 394 -14.32 -3.08 -11.33
N GLU A 395 -13.39 -2.18 -10.99
CA GLU A 395 -12.29 -2.37 -10.05
C GLU A 395 -12.77 -2.84 -8.67
N ASN A 396 -13.98 -2.47 -8.26
CA ASN A 396 -14.60 -2.95 -7.02
C ASN A 396 -15.07 -4.40 -7.11
N SER A 397 -15.19 -4.95 -8.30
CA SER A 397 -15.65 -6.31 -8.59
C SER A 397 -14.73 -7.04 -9.56
N GLY A 398 -13.46 -6.62 -9.71
CA GLY A 398 -12.59 -7.09 -10.80
C GLY A 398 -12.37 -8.61 -10.80
N ALA A 399 -12.42 -9.24 -9.63
CA ALA A 399 -12.35 -10.69 -9.49
C ALA A 399 -13.49 -11.43 -10.20
N LEU A 400 -14.60 -10.77 -10.51
CA LEU A 400 -15.70 -11.32 -11.31
C LEU A 400 -15.20 -11.80 -12.67
N LEU A 401 -14.26 -11.06 -13.29
CA LEU A 401 -13.67 -11.43 -14.58
C LEU A 401 -12.82 -12.70 -14.50
N LEU A 402 -12.23 -12.98 -13.33
CA LEU A 402 -11.44 -14.19 -13.10
C LEU A 402 -12.33 -15.43 -12.91
N TYR A 403 -13.50 -15.27 -12.31
CA TYR A 403 -14.42 -16.39 -12.08
C TYR A 403 -15.24 -16.77 -13.32
N LEU A 404 -15.56 -15.79 -14.17
CA LEU A 404 -16.58 -16.02 -15.21
C LEU A 404 -16.04 -16.57 -16.53
N GLU A 405 -14.73 -16.56 -16.80
CA GLU A 405 -14.09 -17.05 -18.04
C GLU A 405 -14.82 -16.68 -19.36
N ARG A 406 -15.62 -15.61 -19.35
CA ARG A 406 -16.46 -15.16 -20.45
C ARG A 406 -16.56 -13.63 -20.46
N PRO A 407 -16.88 -13.01 -21.61
CA PRO A 407 -16.97 -11.57 -21.71
C PRO A 407 -18.04 -10.98 -20.78
N VAL A 408 -17.64 -9.98 -19.99
CA VAL A 408 -18.55 -9.15 -19.20
C VAL A 408 -18.64 -7.78 -19.86
N LYS A 409 -19.85 -7.33 -20.16
CA LYS A 409 -20.11 -5.98 -20.67
C LYS A 409 -20.15 -5.01 -19.49
N VAL A 410 -19.80 -3.75 -19.70
CA VAL A 410 -19.82 -2.73 -18.65
C VAL A 410 -20.73 -1.60 -19.10
N VAL A 411 -21.80 -1.34 -18.34
CA VAL A 411 -22.65 -0.18 -18.59
C VAL A 411 -22.05 1.06 -17.94
N ASP A 412 -22.03 2.17 -18.66
CA ASP A 412 -21.40 3.44 -18.25
C ASP A 412 -19.91 3.30 -17.90
N GLY A 413 -19.19 2.40 -18.58
CA GLY A 413 -17.77 2.16 -18.32
C GLY A 413 -16.82 3.30 -18.69
N ALA A 414 -17.34 4.43 -19.19
CA ALA A 414 -16.61 5.68 -19.40
C ALA A 414 -16.32 6.44 -18.08
N GLN A 415 -16.38 5.75 -16.95
CA GLN A 415 -16.12 6.30 -15.62
C GLN A 415 -14.98 5.53 -14.93
N SER A 416 -14.25 6.22 -14.05
CA SER A 416 -13.18 5.64 -13.24
C SER A 416 -12.05 5.01 -14.07
N THR A 417 -11.44 3.93 -13.59
CA THR A 417 -10.21 3.34 -14.15
C THR A 417 -10.31 2.84 -15.59
N LEU A 418 -11.51 2.51 -16.08
CA LEU A 418 -11.72 2.03 -17.46
C LEU A 418 -12.01 3.16 -18.46
N ALA A 419 -12.19 4.40 -17.98
CA ALA A 419 -12.69 5.50 -18.79
C ALA A 419 -11.82 5.80 -20.02
N PHE A 420 -10.48 5.76 -19.86
CA PHE A 420 -9.56 5.93 -20.98
C PHE A 420 -9.72 4.81 -22.02
N GLY A 421 -9.75 3.56 -21.58
CA GLY A 421 -9.95 2.39 -22.43
C GLY A 421 -11.30 2.38 -23.15
N ALA A 422 -12.34 2.98 -22.54
CA ALA A 422 -13.66 3.10 -23.13
C ALA A 422 -13.72 4.09 -24.32
N THR A 423 -12.69 4.93 -24.51
CA THR A 423 -12.62 5.85 -25.66
C THR A 423 -12.22 5.17 -26.97
N PHE A 424 -11.62 3.98 -26.89
CA PHE A 424 -11.13 3.24 -28.05
C PHE A 424 -12.29 2.60 -28.84
N PRO A 425 -12.27 2.63 -30.19
CA PRO A 425 -13.33 2.04 -31.02
C PRO A 425 -13.60 0.56 -30.73
N GLU A 426 -12.56 -0.21 -30.44
CA GLU A 426 -12.61 -1.64 -30.12
C GLU A 426 -13.39 -1.89 -28.81
N GLY A 427 -13.42 -0.89 -27.92
CA GLY A 427 -14.13 -0.95 -26.65
C GLY A 427 -15.66 -0.92 -26.79
N ARG A 428 -16.23 -0.50 -27.93
CA ARG A 428 -17.68 -0.33 -28.14
C ARG A 428 -18.49 -1.61 -27.95
N GLU A 429 -17.87 -2.77 -28.13
CA GLU A 429 -18.56 -4.04 -27.88
C GLU A 429 -18.63 -4.38 -26.40
N VAL A 430 -17.70 -3.89 -25.59
CA VAL A 430 -17.56 -4.15 -24.15
C VAL A 430 -18.28 -3.08 -23.33
N PHE A 431 -18.09 -1.81 -23.68
CA PHE A 431 -18.65 -0.66 -22.98
C PHE A 431 -19.97 -0.24 -23.62
N TRP A 432 -21.05 -0.38 -22.85
CA TRP A 432 -22.41 -0.06 -23.29
C TRP A 432 -22.88 1.22 -22.62
N ASP A 433 -23.70 1.99 -23.32
CA ASP A 433 -24.48 3.07 -22.70
C ASP A 433 -25.77 2.52 -22.09
N ARG A 434 -26.43 3.33 -21.26
CA ARG A 434 -27.71 2.98 -20.63
C ARG A 434 -28.80 2.67 -21.65
N GLU A 435 -28.82 3.41 -22.75
CA GLU A 435 -29.86 3.29 -23.77
C GLU A 435 -29.79 1.94 -24.50
N ARG A 436 -28.59 1.50 -24.89
CA ARG A 436 -28.35 0.19 -25.48
C ARG A 436 -28.75 -0.93 -24.52
N LEU A 437 -28.42 -0.80 -23.23
CA LEU A 437 -28.87 -1.76 -22.23
C LEU A 437 -30.40 -1.81 -22.17
N ARG A 438 -31.07 -0.66 -22.08
CA ARG A 438 -32.53 -0.53 -22.02
C ARG A 438 -33.23 -1.16 -23.21
N GLN A 439 -32.75 -0.89 -24.43
CA GLN A 439 -33.32 -1.44 -25.67
C GLN A 439 -33.21 -2.97 -25.73
N ARG A 440 -32.09 -3.54 -25.27
CA ARG A 440 -31.88 -5.00 -25.34
C ARG A 440 -32.45 -5.76 -24.16
N TRP A 441 -32.59 -5.12 -22.99
CA TRP A 441 -33.07 -5.77 -21.77
C TRP A 441 -34.45 -6.40 -21.91
N GLY A 442 -35.38 -5.73 -22.62
CA GLY A 442 -36.72 -6.25 -22.92
C GLY A 442 -36.78 -7.27 -24.07
N GLY A 443 -35.64 -7.63 -24.65
CA GLY A 443 -35.56 -8.51 -25.82
C GLY A 443 -35.65 -10.01 -25.52
N ARG A 444 -35.34 -10.82 -26.54
CA ARG A 444 -35.34 -12.29 -26.48
C ARG A 444 -34.09 -12.89 -25.84
N GLU A 445 -33.08 -12.10 -25.50
CA GLU A 445 -31.91 -12.59 -24.79
C GLU A 445 -32.14 -12.60 -23.28
N ARG A 446 -31.38 -13.43 -22.56
CA ARG A 446 -31.36 -13.36 -21.10
C ARG A 446 -30.18 -12.51 -20.67
N PHE A 447 -30.46 -11.53 -19.82
CA PHE A 447 -29.47 -10.64 -19.24
C PHE A 447 -29.28 -10.94 -17.76
N PHE A 448 -28.04 -10.83 -17.31
CA PHE A 448 -27.69 -10.71 -15.90
C PHE A 448 -26.94 -9.40 -15.68
N LEU A 449 -27.36 -8.63 -14.69
CA LEU A 449 -26.72 -7.37 -14.31
C LEU A 449 -26.16 -7.50 -12.90
N VAL A 450 -24.84 -7.39 -12.76
CA VAL A 450 -24.17 -7.22 -11.47
C VAL A 450 -23.96 -5.74 -11.23
N SER A 451 -24.64 -5.17 -10.23
CA SER A 451 -24.47 -3.77 -9.86
C SER A 451 -23.73 -3.61 -8.54
N VAL A 452 -22.73 -2.74 -8.52
CA VAL A 452 -22.13 -2.19 -7.29
C VAL A 452 -22.80 -0.88 -6.86
N VAL A 453 -23.81 -0.43 -7.60
CA VAL A 453 -24.55 0.80 -7.33
C VAL A 453 -25.82 0.45 -6.58
N LYS A 454 -26.15 1.22 -5.53
CA LYS A 454 -27.38 1.00 -4.79
C LYS A 454 -28.62 1.10 -5.71
N PRO A 455 -29.71 0.33 -5.44
CA PRO A 455 -30.88 0.28 -6.31
C PRO A 455 -31.50 1.65 -6.59
N GLU A 456 -31.39 2.61 -5.67
CA GLU A 456 -31.96 3.95 -5.84
C GLU A 456 -31.22 4.79 -6.90
N LYS A 457 -29.97 4.43 -7.23
CA LYS A 457 -29.12 5.11 -8.21
C LYS A 457 -28.74 4.23 -9.42
N SER A 458 -29.18 2.97 -9.42
CA SER A 458 -28.89 1.99 -10.48
C SER A 458 -29.71 2.25 -11.75
N VAL A 459 -29.12 1.92 -12.90
CA VAL A 459 -29.74 1.86 -14.23
C VAL A 459 -31.00 0.99 -14.24
N VAL A 460 -31.12 0.06 -13.30
CA VAL A 460 -32.33 -0.76 -13.10
C VAL A 460 -33.60 0.08 -12.98
N ARG A 461 -33.52 1.31 -12.47
CA ARG A 461 -34.68 2.22 -12.37
C ARG A 461 -35.19 2.70 -13.72
N GLU A 462 -34.35 2.67 -14.74
CA GLU A 462 -34.65 3.08 -16.12
C GLU A 462 -35.13 1.90 -16.97
N LEU A 463 -35.03 0.67 -16.45
CA LEU A 463 -35.51 -0.55 -17.10
C LEU A 463 -36.99 -0.79 -16.76
N ASP A 464 -37.69 -1.53 -17.63
CA ASP A 464 -39.07 -1.92 -17.37
C ASP A 464 -39.17 -2.81 -16.12
N ARG A 465 -39.92 -2.35 -15.12
CA ARG A 465 -40.06 -3.01 -13.81
C ARG A 465 -40.58 -4.44 -13.94
N ALA A 466 -41.43 -4.72 -14.92
CA ALA A 466 -41.97 -6.06 -15.12
C ALA A 466 -40.89 -7.08 -15.52
N GLY A 467 -39.81 -6.60 -16.15
CA GLY A 467 -38.67 -7.40 -16.58
C GLY A 467 -37.45 -7.25 -15.69
N VAL A 468 -37.56 -6.82 -14.42
CA VAL A 468 -36.41 -6.76 -13.51
C VAL A 468 -36.65 -7.69 -12.32
N HIS A 469 -35.84 -8.73 -12.24
CA HIS A 469 -35.88 -9.70 -11.14
C HIS A 469 -34.58 -9.63 -10.35
N LEU A 470 -34.68 -9.25 -9.07
CA LEU A 470 -33.55 -9.35 -8.14
C LEU A 470 -33.35 -10.82 -7.75
N LEU A 471 -32.23 -11.41 -8.15
CA LEU A 471 -31.92 -12.82 -7.88
C LEU A 471 -31.15 -13.01 -6.58
N LEU A 472 -30.26 -12.06 -6.25
CA LEU A 472 -29.38 -12.15 -5.09
C LEU A 472 -28.87 -10.76 -4.68
N GLN A 473 -28.70 -10.55 -3.38
CA GLN A 473 -27.97 -9.42 -2.81
C GLN A 473 -26.92 -9.94 -1.82
N SER A 474 -25.66 -9.55 -1.99
CA SER A 474 -24.58 -9.95 -1.07
C SER A 474 -23.36 -9.04 -1.25
N GLY A 475 -22.62 -8.80 -0.16
CA GLY A 475 -21.38 -8.04 -0.19
C GLY A 475 -21.51 -6.65 -0.83
N GLY A 476 -22.64 -5.96 -0.61
CA GLY A 476 -22.89 -4.63 -1.16
C GLY A 476 -23.15 -4.61 -2.67
N ARG A 477 -23.54 -5.75 -3.26
CA ARG A 477 -23.83 -5.91 -4.68
C ARG A 477 -25.19 -6.54 -4.89
N TRP A 478 -25.78 -6.25 -6.06
CA TRP A 478 -27.07 -6.76 -6.48
C TRP A 478 -26.93 -7.48 -7.82
N LEU A 479 -27.51 -8.68 -7.91
CA LEU A 479 -27.60 -9.45 -9.13
C LEU A 479 -29.04 -9.42 -9.62
N TYR A 480 -29.27 -8.78 -10.76
CA TYR A 480 -30.55 -8.73 -11.45
C TYR A 480 -30.55 -9.61 -12.69
N SER A 481 -31.73 -10.03 -13.13
CA SER A 481 -31.95 -10.69 -14.40
C SER A 481 -33.21 -10.16 -15.07
N ASN A 482 -33.23 -10.17 -16.41
CA ASN A 482 -34.43 -9.82 -17.17
C ASN A 482 -35.48 -10.95 -17.23
N ARG A 483 -35.15 -12.10 -16.65
CA ARG A 483 -35.99 -13.27 -16.49
C ARG A 483 -35.87 -13.81 -15.07
N PRO A 484 -36.91 -14.45 -14.52
CA PRO A 484 -36.85 -15.08 -13.21
C PRO A 484 -35.75 -16.16 -13.10
#